data_AF-A0A448YY71-F1
#
_entry.id   AF-A0A448YY71-F1
#
_cell.length_a   1.000
_cell.length_b   1.000
_cell.length_c   1.000
_cell.angle_alpha   90.00
_cell.angle_beta   90.00
_cell.angle_gamma   90.00
#
_symmetry.space_group_name_H-M   'P 1'
#
loop_
_entity.id
_entity.type
_entity.pdbx_description
1 polymer ?
#
loop_
_entity_poly.entity_id
_entity_poly.type
_entity_poly.pdbx_seq_one_letter_code
_entity_poly.pdbx_strand_id
1 'polypeptide(L)'
;MVAILTRGAFLKAAALASSLTISPSSPAVDFDLASGTQTGGVVGTAQPGPFPSVSSTVVGTIPSPLEDRQYAAAAAFVRREITRIVREENPSMAGSILRLSFHDATVRSVASDPSIGGADGSIRYELEWPENRGLAKPLAVVTSVYEEQLVRFSVPGSSPIEEENAPLPSCPLSFADTLALSGAAAVEAAEGPQIPVRLGRRDKEVADNRFLDRPIPGFTTMDQGPGDRASITSSLPSAGLDSLGLRNYFRRLGLTESELVALSGAHDLGRHVTLLGMRKDCLRDLTRACLEDAPVLWPFVTKDPDTLSNRYFATLLRWNKREIERGEASFIPTDVALVVDDGLKRHVVAFAKDEKLFFRRFRTAYQKLVDSTASSQSRF
;
A
#
# COMPACT_ATOMS: atom_id res chain seq x y z
N MET A 1 3.09 3.31 7.11
CA MET A 1 2.94 2.53 5.85
C MET A 1 3.24 1.05 6.03
N VAL A 2 4.06 0.66 7.01
CA VAL A 2 4.31 -0.76 7.29
C VAL A 2 3.54 -1.19 8.56
N ALA A 3 2.89 -2.36 8.52
CA ALA A 3 2.03 -2.82 9.59
C ALA A 3 2.77 -2.93 10.92
N ILE A 4 2.35 -2.16 11.92
CA ILE A 4 2.90 -2.23 13.28
C ILE A 4 2.62 -3.61 13.86
N LEU A 5 3.69 -4.33 14.19
CA LEU A 5 3.61 -5.58 14.94
C LEU A 5 3.01 -5.30 16.32
N THR A 6 1.81 -5.80 16.59
CA THR A 6 1.46 -6.19 17.96
C THR A 6 2.26 -7.45 18.27
N ARG A 7 3.19 -7.40 19.21
CA ARG A 7 3.81 -8.60 19.80
C ARG A 7 2.69 -9.48 20.40
N GLY A 8 2.20 -10.44 19.62
CA GLY A 8 1.14 -11.38 20.06
C GLY A 8 1.22 -12.77 19.44
N ALA A 9 2.24 -13.08 18.62
CA ALA A 9 2.40 -14.39 17.99
C ALA A 9 3.43 -15.31 18.69
N PHE A 10 3.75 -15.05 19.96
CA PHE A 10 4.63 -15.92 20.76
C PHE A 10 4.04 -16.14 22.15
N LEU A 11 2.92 -16.86 22.24
CA LEU A 11 2.49 -17.51 23.48
C LEU A 11 1.96 -18.90 23.16
N LYS A 12 2.87 -19.87 23.33
CA LYS A 12 2.67 -21.28 23.72
C LYS A 12 1.64 -22.10 22.93
N ALA A 13 2.20 -22.91 22.03
CA ALA A 13 1.72 -24.27 21.82
C ALA A 13 1.69 -25.01 23.18
N ALA A 14 0.54 -25.52 23.55
CA ALA A 14 0.38 -26.48 24.64
C ALA A 14 -0.55 -27.61 24.19
N ALA A 15 0.08 -28.77 24.02
CA ALA A 15 -0.42 -30.13 24.22
C ALA A 15 -1.83 -30.49 23.72
N LEU A 16 -1.84 -31.32 22.69
CA LEU A 16 -2.73 -32.49 22.64
C LEU A 16 -1.86 -33.69 22.29
N ALA A 17 -1.51 -34.45 23.32
CA ALA A 17 -1.01 -35.81 23.20
C ALA A 17 -2.20 -36.70 22.83
N SER A 18 -2.08 -37.42 21.72
CA SER A 18 -2.75 -38.71 21.52
C SER A 18 -1.86 -39.58 20.65
N SER A 19 -1.38 -40.63 21.30
CA SER A 19 -0.58 -41.74 20.79
C SER A 19 -1.24 -42.40 19.58
N LEU A 20 -0.45 -42.79 18.57
CA LEU A 20 -0.64 -44.04 17.82
C LEU A 20 0.61 -44.38 16.98
N THR A 21 1.26 -45.43 17.48
CA THR A 21 2.18 -46.42 16.90
C THR A 21 2.55 -46.38 15.41
N ILE A 22 3.86 -46.55 15.20
CA ILE A 22 4.59 -46.81 13.95
C ILE A 22 4.28 -48.23 13.41
N SER A 23 4.21 -48.39 12.07
CA SER A 23 4.91 -49.47 11.34
C SER A 23 5.03 -49.15 9.84
N PRO A 24 6.12 -49.58 9.16
CA PRO A 24 6.45 -49.17 7.79
C PRO A 24 6.17 -50.25 6.74
N SER A 25 5.91 -49.84 5.49
CA SER A 25 6.18 -50.65 4.29
C SER A 25 6.24 -49.79 3.01
N SER A 26 7.36 -49.90 2.30
CA SER A 26 7.47 -49.69 0.84
C SER A 26 7.41 -51.07 0.16
N PRO A 27 7.14 -51.18 -1.16
CA PRO A 27 8.16 -50.98 -2.23
C PRO A 27 7.64 -50.09 -3.39
N ALA A 28 8.46 -49.34 -4.15
CA ALA A 28 9.22 -49.70 -5.39
C ALA A 28 8.31 -50.39 -6.44
N VAL A 29 8.26 -50.11 -7.75
CA VAL A 29 9.14 -49.57 -8.82
C VAL A 29 8.17 -49.12 -9.96
N ASP A 30 8.46 -48.22 -10.91
CA ASP A 30 9.20 -48.54 -12.14
C ASP A 30 9.53 -47.26 -12.92
N PHE A 31 10.77 -47.21 -13.39
CA PHE A 31 11.34 -46.20 -14.28
C PHE A 31 11.58 -46.94 -15.60
N ASP A 32 10.85 -46.57 -16.66
CA ASP A 32 11.10 -47.15 -17.98
C ASP A 32 11.87 -46.17 -18.85
N LEU A 33 13.03 -46.64 -19.28
CA LEU A 33 14.05 -45.94 -20.04
C LEU A 33 14.08 -46.61 -21.42
N ALA A 34 13.69 -45.90 -22.47
CA ALA A 34 13.88 -46.39 -23.84
C ALA A 34 14.57 -45.33 -24.71
N SER A 35 15.83 -45.62 -24.99
CA SER A 35 16.74 -45.00 -25.94
C SER A 35 16.33 -45.22 -27.40
N GLY A 36 16.67 -44.28 -28.28
CA GLY A 36 16.66 -44.49 -29.74
C GLY A 36 17.29 -43.32 -30.50
N THR A 37 18.53 -43.52 -30.95
CA THR A 37 19.38 -42.58 -31.69
C THR A 37 19.17 -42.58 -33.21
N GLN A 38 19.40 -41.40 -33.82
CA GLN A 38 19.89 -41.14 -35.20
C GLN A 38 18.91 -41.44 -36.36
N THR A 39 18.83 -40.74 -37.50
CA THR A 39 19.73 -39.88 -38.31
C THR A 39 18.90 -38.95 -39.23
N GLY A 40 19.47 -37.79 -39.62
CA GLY A 40 19.52 -37.39 -41.04
C GLY A 40 18.41 -36.51 -41.65
N GLY A 41 18.76 -35.23 -41.91
CA GLY A 41 18.68 -34.68 -43.27
C GLY A 41 17.47 -33.82 -43.69
N VAL A 42 17.84 -32.73 -44.37
CA VAL A 42 17.13 -31.98 -45.43
C VAL A 42 16.46 -30.66 -45.03
N VAL A 43 17.08 -29.62 -45.60
CA VAL A 43 16.66 -28.22 -45.68
C VAL A 43 15.39 -28.09 -46.51
N GLY A 44 14.37 -27.46 -45.95
CA GLY A 44 13.14 -27.08 -46.65
C GLY A 44 12.68 -25.69 -46.22
N THR A 45 12.81 -24.72 -47.13
CA THR A 45 12.29 -23.36 -47.00
C THR A 45 10.76 -23.38 -47.07
N ALA A 46 10.07 -23.05 -45.97
CA ALA A 46 8.62 -22.88 -45.93
C ALA A 46 8.26 -21.42 -45.69
N GLN A 47 7.45 -20.85 -46.59
CA GLN A 47 6.89 -19.50 -46.51
C GLN A 47 5.96 -19.36 -45.29
N PRO A 48 5.83 -18.17 -44.69
CA PRO A 48 4.86 -17.93 -43.64
C PRO A 48 3.44 -17.85 -44.25
N GLY A 49 2.56 -18.78 -43.84
CA GLY A 49 1.13 -18.69 -44.09
C GLY A 49 0.49 -17.50 -43.35
N PRO A 50 -0.73 -17.10 -43.74
CA PRO A 50 -1.36 -15.89 -43.23
C PRO A 50 -1.72 -16.04 -41.75
N PHE A 51 -1.35 -15.01 -40.96
CA PHE A 51 -1.73 -14.89 -39.56
C PHE A 51 -3.27 -14.88 -39.43
N PRO A 52 -3.86 -15.60 -38.47
CA PRO A 52 -5.26 -15.42 -38.14
C PRO A 52 -5.45 -14.02 -37.53
N SER A 53 -6.45 -13.30 -38.04
CA SER A 53 -6.86 -12.00 -37.54
C SER A 53 -7.21 -12.08 -36.07
N VAL A 54 -6.37 -11.49 -35.22
CA VAL A 54 -6.65 -11.31 -33.80
C VAL A 54 -7.75 -10.28 -33.69
N SER A 55 -8.93 -10.75 -33.29
CA SER A 55 -10.06 -9.91 -32.87
C SER A 55 -9.58 -8.93 -31.80
N SER A 56 -9.85 -7.65 -32.04
CA SER A 56 -9.42 -6.52 -31.21
C SER A 56 -9.84 -6.71 -29.76
N THR A 57 -8.87 -7.01 -28.91
CA THR A 57 -9.01 -7.04 -27.45
C THR A 57 -9.30 -5.63 -26.96
N VAL A 58 -10.22 -5.54 -25.99
CA VAL A 58 -10.69 -4.32 -25.33
C VAL A 58 -9.53 -3.42 -24.91
N VAL A 59 -9.27 -2.38 -25.69
CA VAL A 59 -8.43 -1.26 -25.27
C VAL A 59 -9.27 -0.45 -24.29
N GLY A 60 -8.83 -0.36 -23.03
CA GLY A 60 -9.43 0.56 -22.07
C GLY A 60 -9.43 1.96 -22.69
N THR A 61 -10.62 2.48 -23.00
CA THR A 61 -10.79 3.79 -23.60
C THR A 61 -10.19 4.83 -22.67
N ILE A 62 -9.21 5.58 -23.18
CA ILE A 62 -8.67 6.70 -22.43
C ILE A 62 -9.82 7.72 -22.29
N PRO A 63 -10.19 8.14 -21.07
CA PRO A 63 -11.25 9.11 -20.86
C PRO A 63 -10.98 10.38 -21.65
N SER A 64 -12.03 10.89 -22.26
CA SER A 64 -11.96 12.14 -23.01
C SER A 64 -11.68 13.30 -22.05
N PRO A 65 -11.03 14.39 -22.50
CA PRO A 65 -10.88 15.60 -21.70
C PRO A 65 -12.21 16.19 -21.20
N LEU A 66 -13.32 15.85 -21.87
CA LEU A 66 -14.67 16.25 -21.49
C LEU A 66 -15.14 15.50 -20.24
N GLU A 67 -14.96 14.18 -20.20
CA GLU A 67 -15.26 13.33 -19.03
C GLU A 67 -14.39 13.71 -17.83
N ASP A 68 -13.11 14.02 -18.05
CA ASP A 68 -12.22 14.49 -16.99
C ASP A 68 -12.76 15.75 -16.30
N ARG A 69 -13.30 16.72 -17.06
CA ARG A 69 -13.83 17.97 -16.47
C ARG A 69 -15.00 17.73 -15.51
N GLN A 70 -15.73 16.62 -15.65
CA GLN A 70 -16.87 16.29 -14.78
C GLN A 70 -16.44 15.96 -13.34
N TYR A 71 -15.20 15.50 -13.14
CA TYR A 71 -14.67 15.19 -11.81
C TYR A 71 -14.19 16.40 -11.01
N ALA A 72 -13.96 17.54 -11.66
CA ALA A 72 -13.27 18.68 -11.06
C ALA A 72 -13.95 19.20 -9.78
N ALA A 73 -15.27 19.35 -9.81
CA ALA A 73 -16.02 19.88 -8.66
C ALA A 73 -16.03 18.91 -7.47
N ALA A 74 -16.22 17.60 -7.73
CA ALA A 74 -16.22 16.58 -6.71
C ALA A 74 -14.81 16.37 -6.12
N ALA A 75 -13.76 16.39 -6.94
CA ALA A 75 -12.38 16.31 -6.49
C ALA A 75 -11.98 17.50 -5.60
N ALA A 76 -12.35 18.72 -6.00
CA ALA A 76 -12.14 19.91 -5.19
C ALA A 76 -12.91 19.86 -3.86
N PHE A 77 -14.11 19.29 -3.87
CA PHE A 77 -14.87 19.05 -2.64
C PHE A 77 -14.15 18.08 -1.71
N VAL A 78 -13.78 16.88 -2.19
CA VAL A 78 -13.09 15.87 -1.38
C VAL A 78 -11.80 16.41 -0.78
N ARG A 79 -10.96 17.06 -1.60
CA ARG A 79 -9.71 17.68 -1.12
C ARG A 79 -9.95 18.68 0.00
N ARG A 80 -10.93 19.57 -0.18
CA ARG A 80 -11.25 20.60 0.83
C ARG A 80 -11.76 19.98 2.12
N GLU A 81 -12.68 19.03 2.06
CA GLU A 81 -13.24 18.43 3.28
C GLU A 81 -12.22 17.60 4.05
N ILE A 82 -11.38 16.81 3.37
CA ILE A 82 -10.29 16.09 4.05
C ILE A 82 -9.29 17.08 4.65
N THR A 83 -8.95 18.16 3.93
CA THR A 83 -8.07 19.20 4.46
C THR A 83 -8.65 19.86 5.71
N ARG A 84 -9.95 20.17 5.69
CA ARG A 84 -10.69 20.76 6.82
C ARG A 84 -10.68 19.83 8.02
N ILE A 85 -11.04 18.55 7.84
CA ILE A 85 -11.04 17.54 8.90
C ILE A 85 -9.65 17.40 9.51
N VAL A 86 -8.60 17.31 8.69
CA VAL A 86 -7.23 17.17 9.20
C VAL A 86 -6.77 18.45 9.90
N ARG A 87 -6.99 19.64 9.35
CA ARG A 87 -6.46 20.88 9.94
C ARG A 87 -7.24 21.40 11.14
N GLU A 88 -8.56 21.27 11.10
CA GLU A 88 -9.46 21.97 12.02
C GLU A 88 -10.04 21.03 13.08
N GLU A 89 -10.21 19.74 12.77
CA GLU A 89 -10.85 18.78 13.69
C GLU A 89 -9.84 17.83 14.33
N ASN A 90 -9.01 17.16 13.53
CA ASN A 90 -8.13 16.11 14.02
C ASN A 90 -6.85 15.95 13.17
N PRO A 91 -5.77 16.70 13.50
CA PRO A 91 -4.48 16.61 12.80
C PRO A 91 -3.87 15.21 12.76
N SER A 92 -4.14 14.39 13.79
CA SER A 92 -3.63 13.02 13.87
C SER A 92 -4.20 12.07 12.79
N MET A 93 -5.26 12.49 12.08
CA MET A 93 -5.83 11.73 10.97
C MET A 93 -4.97 11.75 9.71
N ALA A 94 -4.06 12.71 9.55
CA ALA A 94 -3.25 12.81 8.33
C ALA A 94 -2.50 11.50 8.04
N GLY A 95 -1.76 10.99 9.04
CA GLY A 95 -1.00 9.75 8.90
C GLY A 95 -1.87 8.50 8.73
N SER A 96 -3.05 8.45 9.35
CA SER A 96 -3.93 7.27 9.28
C SER A 96 -4.73 7.21 7.98
N ILE A 97 -5.18 8.35 7.43
CA ILE A 97 -5.79 8.45 6.09
C ILE A 97 -4.75 8.14 5.00
N LEU A 98 -3.54 8.69 5.12
CA LEU A 98 -2.44 8.37 4.21
C LEU A 98 -2.09 6.87 4.23
N ARG A 99 -2.08 6.26 5.42
CA ARG A 99 -1.91 4.81 5.57
C ARG A 99 -3.05 4.03 4.92
N LEU A 100 -4.31 4.43 5.13
CA LEU A 100 -5.47 3.78 4.50
C LEU A 100 -5.31 3.76 2.97
N SER A 101 -4.98 4.90 2.37
CA SER A 101 -4.76 4.99 0.92
C SER A 101 -3.56 4.16 0.44
N PHE A 102 -2.46 4.11 1.19
CA PHE A 102 -1.32 3.23 0.88
C PHE A 102 -1.71 1.75 0.93
N HIS A 103 -2.48 1.35 1.95
CA HIS A 103 -2.87 -0.05 2.13
C HIS A 103 -3.76 -0.53 0.98
N ASP A 104 -4.70 0.29 0.51
CA ASP A 104 -5.49 0.00 -0.69
C ASP A 104 -4.57 -0.11 -1.93
N ALA A 105 -3.77 0.93 -2.20
CA ALA A 105 -2.95 1.02 -3.41
C ALA A 105 -1.87 -0.07 -3.55
N THR A 106 -1.40 -0.65 -2.45
CA THR A 106 -0.25 -1.57 -2.47
C THR A 106 -0.61 -3.05 -2.54
N VAL A 107 -1.90 -3.41 -2.56
CA VAL A 107 -2.30 -4.82 -2.78
C VAL A 107 -1.98 -5.29 -4.20
N ARG A 108 -1.80 -4.36 -5.14
CA ARG A 108 -1.51 -4.60 -6.56
C ARG A 108 -0.48 -5.71 -6.82
N SER A 109 -0.79 -6.61 -7.74
CA SER A 109 0.10 -7.71 -8.16
C SER A 109 0.63 -7.56 -9.58
N VAL A 110 1.59 -6.65 -9.80
CA VAL A 110 2.13 -6.32 -11.14
C VAL A 110 2.73 -7.52 -11.88
N ALA A 111 3.29 -8.50 -11.14
CA ALA A 111 4.01 -9.63 -11.73
C ALA A 111 3.10 -10.79 -12.18
N SER A 112 1.88 -10.91 -11.63
CA SER A 112 0.90 -11.94 -12.06
C SER A 112 -0.11 -11.36 -13.01
N ASP A 113 -0.78 -10.27 -12.61
CA ASP A 113 -1.79 -9.58 -13.40
C ASP A 113 -1.87 -8.11 -12.94
N PRO A 114 -1.50 -7.14 -13.80
CA PRO A 114 -1.52 -5.73 -13.44
C PRO A 114 -2.93 -5.16 -13.18
N SER A 115 -3.99 -5.93 -13.49
CA SER A 115 -5.39 -5.63 -13.19
C SER A 115 -5.86 -6.12 -11.81
N ILE A 116 -5.06 -6.95 -11.12
CA ILE A 116 -5.36 -7.46 -9.78
C ILE A 116 -4.82 -6.49 -8.71
N GLY A 117 -5.74 -6.03 -7.87
CA GLY A 117 -5.52 -5.11 -6.76
C GLY A 117 -5.02 -3.73 -7.18
N GLY A 118 -4.78 -2.88 -6.18
CA GLY A 118 -4.32 -1.51 -6.37
C GLY A 118 -5.29 -0.53 -5.75
N ALA A 119 -5.21 0.73 -6.14
CA ALA A 119 -6.12 1.75 -5.62
C ALA A 119 -7.52 1.55 -6.23
N ASP A 120 -8.30 0.60 -5.74
CA ASP A 120 -9.62 0.23 -6.25
C ASP A 120 -10.70 0.23 -5.15
N GLY A 121 -10.36 0.69 -3.95
CA GLY A 121 -11.30 0.85 -2.84
C GLY A 121 -11.69 -0.46 -2.16
N SER A 122 -11.02 -1.57 -2.47
CA SER A 122 -11.25 -2.89 -1.87
C SER A 122 -10.95 -2.93 -0.38
N ILE A 123 -10.15 -2.00 0.15
CA ILE A 123 -9.80 -1.93 1.57
C ILE A 123 -11.03 -1.88 2.51
N ARG A 124 -12.20 -1.42 2.02
CA ARG A 124 -13.48 -1.47 2.73
C ARG A 124 -13.86 -2.89 3.20
N TYR A 125 -13.38 -3.91 2.51
CA TYR A 125 -13.66 -5.32 2.76
C TYR A 125 -12.48 -6.06 3.42
N GLU A 126 -11.39 -5.35 3.73
CA GLU A 126 -10.11 -5.95 4.14
C GLU A 126 -9.72 -5.59 5.57
N LEU A 127 -10.60 -4.92 6.30
CA LEU A 127 -10.29 -4.43 7.64
C LEU A 127 -9.89 -5.54 8.61
N GLU A 128 -10.35 -6.78 8.40
CA GLU A 128 -10.02 -7.96 9.22
C GLU A 128 -8.56 -8.38 9.12
N TRP A 129 -7.81 -7.87 8.14
CA TRP A 129 -6.41 -8.19 8.00
C TRP A 129 -5.61 -7.62 9.18
N PRO A 130 -4.70 -8.39 9.79
CA PRO A 130 -3.82 -7.90 10.86
C PRO A 130 -3.08 -6.61 10.50
N GLU A 131 -2.71 -6.47 9.23
CA GLU A 131 -2.03 -5.30 8.68
C GLU A 131 -2.93 -4.06 8.62
N ASN A 132 -4.25 -4.22 8.58
CA ASN A 132 -5.25 -3.13 8.47
C ASN A 132 -5.82 -2.69 9.83
N ARG A 133 -5.30 -3.21 10.94
CA ARG A 133 -5.72 -2.79 12.30
C ARG A 133 -5.55 -1.28 12.49
N GLY A 134 -6.52 -0.68 13.17
CA GLY A 134 -6.56 0.77 13.43
C GLY A 134 -7.01 1.61 12.23
N LEU A 135 -7.46 1.00 11.14
CA LEU A 135 -7.95 1.72 9.95
C LEU A 135 -9.47 1.93 9.91
N ALA A 136 -10.24 1.42 10.90
CA ALA A 136 -11.67 1.62 10.96
C ALA A 136 -12.07 3.12 11.07
N LYS A 137 -11.37 3.88 11.93
CA LYS A 137 -11.59 5.32 12.13
C LYS A 137 -11.30 6.15 10.86
N PRO A 138 -10.11 6.07 10.22
CA PRO A 138 -9.88 6.81 8.97
C PRO A 138 -10.78 6.32 7.83
N LEU A 139 -11.17 5.03 7.81
CA LEU A 139 -12.13 4.55 6.82
C LEU A 139 -13.48 5.24 6.98
N ALA A 140 -14.01 5.34 8.20
CA ALA A 140 -15.27 6.03 8.46
C ALA A 140 -15.24 7.50 8.02
N VAL A 141 -14.11 8.20 8.22
CA VAL A 141 -13.91 9.58 7.75
C VAL A 141 -13.95 9.68 6.23
N VAL A 142 -13.24 8.80 5.51
CA VAL A 142 -13.25 8.80 4.04
C VAL A 142 -14.63 8.42 3.51
N THR A 143 -15.31 7.46 4.16
CA THR A 143 -16.68 7.06 3.80
C THR A 143 -17.68 8.21 3.99
N SER A 144 -17.60 8.99 5.07
CA SER A 144 -18.52 10.12 5.25
C SER A 144 -18.33 11.20 4.18
N VAL A 145 -17.08 11.51 3.81
CA VAL A 145 -16.78 12.44 2.72
C VAL A 145 -17.27 11.89 1.36
N TYR A 146 -17.13 10.58 1.14
CA TYR A 146 -17.64 9.90 -0.04
C TYR A 146 -19.17 9.95 -0.13
N GLU A 147 -19.90 9.70 0.96
CA GLU A 147 -21.35 9.76 1.00
C GLU A 147 -21.87 11.18 0.79
N GLU A 148 -21.22 12.19 1.38
CA GLU A 148 -21.61 13.59 1.20
C GLU A 148 -21.42 14.05 -0.25
N GLN A 149 -20.29 13.70 -0.88
CA GLN A 149 -20.08 14.05 -2.29
C GLN A 149 -21.07 13.31 -3.20
N LEU A 150 -21.42 12.06 -2.90
CA LEU A 150 -22.44 11.33 -3.65
C LEU A 150 -23.77 12.09 -3.62
N VAL A 151 -24.23 12.53 -2.45
CA VAL A 151 -25.48 13.30 -2.33
C VAL A 151 -25.39 14.61 -3.11
N ARG A 152 -24.24 15.27 -3.09
CA ARG A 152 -24.05 16.61 -3.67
C ARG A 152 -23.89 16.61 -5.19
N PHE A 153 -23.29 15.56 -5.75
CA PHE A 153 -22.92 15.50 -7.16
C PHE A 153 -23.66 14.40 -7.93
N SER A 154 -24.48 13.57 -7.29
CA SER A 154 -25.44 12.73 -8.00
C SER A 154 -26.55 13.62 -8.56
N VAL A 155 -26.73 13.61 -9.88
CA VAL A 155 -27.82 14.36 -10.53
C VAL A 155 -29.05 13.47 -10.66
N PRO A 156 -30.18 13.76 -9.98
CA PRO A 156 -31.43 13.08 -10.25
C PRO A 156 -32.00 13.60 -11.59
N GLY A 157 -32.05 12.75 -12.61
CA GLY A 157 -32.89 12.98 -13.79
C GLY A 157 -32.37 13.99 -14.84
N SER A 158 -31.06 14.21 -14.97
CA SER A 158 -30.56 14.97 -16.13
C SER A 158 -30.69 14.15 -17.41
N SER A 159 -31.75 14.40 -18.18
CA SER A 159 -31.69 14.21 -19.63
C SER A 159 -30.46 14.97 -20.17
N PRO A 160 -29.75 14.43 -21.17
CA PRO A 160 -28.68 15.16 -21.82
C PRO A 160 -29.30 16.40 -22.47
N ILE A 161 -29.10 17.57 -21.86
CA ILE A 161 -29.38 18.83 -22.54
C ILE A 161 -28.27 18.98 -23.56
N GLU A 162 -28.59 18.70 -24.82
CA GLU A 162 -27.75 18.90 -26.01
C GLU A 162 -27.56 20.39 -26.33
N GLU A 163 -27.31 21.24 -25.32
CA GLU A 163 -26.81 22.58 -25.57
C GLU A 163 -25.29 22.50 -25.66
N GLU A 164 -24.76 22.82 -26.83
CA GLU A 164 -23.33 22.83 -27.18
C GLU A 164 -22.46 23.70 -26.23
N ASN A 165 -23.09 24.52 -25.37
CA ASN A 165 -22.46 25.38 -24.37
C ASN A 165 -22.98 25.19 -22.93
N ALA A 166 -23.80 24.16 -22.65
CA ALA A 166 -24.25 23.90 -21.28
C ALA A 166 -23.08 23.40 -20.41
N PRO A 167 -22.97 23.84 -19.13
CA PRO A 167 -21.98 23.29 -18.21
C PRO A 167 -22.19 21.78 -18.10
N LEU A 168 -21.14 21.00 -18.34
CA LEU A 168 -21.21 19.55 -18.14
C LEU A 168 -21.66 19.25 -16.71
N PRO A 169 -22.59 18.31 -16.50
CA PRO A 169 -22.97 17.90 -15.17
C PRO A 169 -21.72 17.37 -14.45
N SER A 170 -21.49 17.87 -13.23
CA SER A 170 -20.47 17.30 -12.35
C SER A 170 -20.85 15.87 -12.00
N CYS A 171 -19.89 14.97 -12.01
CA CYS A 171 -20.10 13.58 -11.64
C CYS A 171 -19.51 13.29 -10.27
N PRO A 172 -20.17 12.45 -9.46
CA PRO A 172 -19.58 12.00 -8.21
C PRO A 172 -18.33 11.17 -8.48
N LEU A 173 -17.44 11.13 -7.51
CA LEU A 173 -16.27 10.25 -7.55
C LEU A 173 -16.64 8.85 -7.07
N SER A 174 -15.91 7.85 -7.54
CA SER A 174 -15.92 6.52 -6.91
C SER A 174 -15.32 6.59 -5.50
N PHE A 175 -15.56 5.57 -4.68
CA PHE A 175 -14.90 5.51 -3.38
C PHE A 175 -13.38 5.36 -3.54
N ALA A 176 -12.93 4.57 -4.52
CA ALA A 176 -11.53 4.41 -4.84
C ALA A 176 -10.83 5.75 -5.17
N ASP A 177 -11.48 6.60 -5.97
CA ASP A 177 -11.00 7.96 -6.25
C ASP A 177 -11.03 8.86 -5.03
N THR A 178 -12.10 8.77 -4.22
CA THR A 178 -12.22 9.52 -2.97
C THR A 178 -11.10 9.16 -2.00
N LEU A 179 -10.75 7.87 -1.88
CA LEU A 179 -9.69 7.37 -1.02
C LEU A 179 -8.30 7.81 -1.51
N ALA A 180 -8.02 7.69 -2.81
CA ALA A 180 -6.76 8.14 -3.39
C ALA A 180 -6.55 9.65 -3.27
N LEU A 181 -7.61 10.46 -3.45
CA LEU A 181 -7.55 11.90 -3.19
C LEU A 181 -7.42 12.22 -1.71
N SER A 182 -8.06 11.46 -0.84
CA SER A 182 -7.99 11.67 0.61
C SER A 182 -6.57 11.51 1.14
N GLY A 183 -5.82 10.50 0.68
CA GLY A 183 -4.42 10.34 1.07
C GLY A 183 -3.53 11.49 0.60
N ALA A 184 -3.74 12.00 -0.63
CA ALA A 184 -3.05 13.18 -1.14
C ALA A 184 -3.40 14.45 -0.34
N ALA A 185 -4.69 14.68 -0.10
CA ALA A 185 -5.18 15.84 0.68
C ALA A 185 -4.69 15.80 2.13
N ALA A 186 -4.61 14.61 2.75
CA ALA A 186 -4.06 14.45 4.09
C ALA A 186 -2.58 14.86 4.18
N VAL A 187 -1.78 14.55 3.15
CA VAL A 187 -0.37 15.00 3.05
C VAL A 187 -0.28 16.51 2.93
N GLU A 188 -1.10 17.12 2.07
CA GLU A 188 -1.15 18.57 1.86
C GLU A 188 -1.63 19.34 3.11
N ALA A 189 -2.60 18.74 3.81
CA ALA A 189 -3.13 19.29 5.05
C ALA A 189 -2.05 19.33 6.14
N ALA A 190 -1.18 18.31 6.18
CA ALA A 190 -0.03 18.18 7.06
C ALA A 190 1.24 18.90 6.54
N GLU A 191 1.11 19.97 5.75
CA GLU A 191 2.21 20.79 5.21
C GLU A 191 3.15 20.08 4.22
N GLY A 192 2.79 18.87 3.79
CA GLY A 192 3.50 18.15 2.75
C GLY A 192 3.30 18.74 1.34
N PRO A 193 3.90 18.11 0.32
CA PRO A 193 3.76 18.59 -1.05
C PRO A 193 2.33 18.46 -1.57
N GLN A 194 1.97 19.33 -2.52
CA GLN A 194 0.79 19.10 -3.35
C GLN A 194 0.98 17.88 -4.24
N ILE A 195 0.01 16.95 -4.21
CA ILE A 195 0.05 15.69 -4.94
C ILE A 195 -1.16 15.61 -5.86
N PRO A 196 -1.04 15.99 -7.14
CA PRO A 196 -2.16 15.89 -8.07
C PRO A 196 -2.35 14.43 -8.53
N VAL A 197 -3.58 13.93 -8.41
CA VAL A 197 -3.92 12.49 -8.56
C VAL A 197 -4.80 12.29 -9.79
N ARG A 198 -4.57 11.22 -10.56
CA ARG A 198 -5.51 10.82 -11.62
C ARG A 198 -6.73 10.14 -11.00
N LEU A 199 -7.91 10.31 -11.59
CA LEU A 199 -9.20 9.76 -11.16
C LEU A 199 -9.76 8.76 -12.18
N GLY A 200 -11.05 8.44 -12.08
CA GLY A 200 -11.75 7.49 -12.93
C GLY A 200 -11.49 6.03 -12.53
N ARG A 201 -11.16 5.77 -11.26
CA ARG A 201 -11.07 4.40 -10.72
C ARG A 201 -12.45 3.79 -10.61
N ARG A 202 -12.53 2.47 -10.82
CA ARG A 202 -13.74 1.70 -10.55
C ARG A 202 -13.65 1.10 -9.15
N ASP A 203 -14.76 1.17 -8.43
CA ASP A 203 -14.87 0.54 -7.12
C ASP A 203 -14.89 -0.97 -7.24
N LYS A 204 -14.14 -1.64 -6.36
CA LYS A 204 -14.33 -3.06 -6.09
C LYS A 204 -15.48 -3.28 -5.13
N GLU A 205 -16.13 -4.43 -5.27
CA GLU A 205 -17.24 -4.87 -4.41
C GLU A 205 -16.82 -5.98 -3.42
N VAL A 206 -15.58 -6.45 -3.53
CA VAL A 206 -15.02 -7.55 -2.72
C VAL A 206 -13.58 -7.24 -2.31
N ALA A 207 -13.11 -7.93 -1.27
CA ALA A 207 -11.72 -7.87 -0.84
C ALA A 207 -10.78 -8.44 -1.91
N ASP A 208 -9.56 -7.90 -1.98
CA ASP A 208 -8.48 -8.53 -2.74
C ASP A 208 -7.87 -9.74 -2.03
N ASN A 209 -6.96 -10.43 -2.72
CA ASN A 209 -6.18 -11.49 -2.12
C ASN A 209 -5.13 -10.91 -1.15
N ARG A 210 -5.24 -11.25 0.13
CA ARG A 210 -4.24 -10.91 1.16
C ARG A 210 -2.86 -11.52 0.86
N PHE A 211 -2.84 -12.71 0.27
CA PHE A 211 -1.62 -13.44 -0.06
C PHE A 211 -1.34 -13.32 -1.55
N LEU A 212 -0.06 -13.22 -1.90
CA LEU A 212 0.37 -13.20 -3.30
C LEU A 212 0.18 -14.57 -3.92
N ASP A 213 -0.40 -14.62 -5.11
CA ASP A 213 -0.50 -15.87 -5.91
C ASP A 213 0.90 -16.46 -6.20
N ARG A 214 1.90 -15.58 -6.31
CA ARG A 214 3.32 -15.93 -6.49
C ARG A 214 4.16 -15.25 -5.41
N PRO A 215 4.42 -15.92 -4.28
CA PRO A 215 5.34 -15.42 -3.26
C PRO A 215 6.73 -15.17 -3.83
N ILE A 216 7.39 -14.12 -3.34
CA ILE A 216 8.77 -13.79 -3.71
C ILE A 216 9.67 -14.36 -2.62
N PRO A 217 10.43 -15.45 -2.86
CA PRO A 217 11.33 -15.99 -1.86
C PRO A 217 12.48 -15.02 -1.58
N GLY A 218 13.01 -15.01 -0.35
CA GLY A 218 14.30 -14.38 -0.09
C GLY A 218 15.47 -15.26 -0.52
N PHE A 219 16.68 -14.82 -0.19
CA PHE A 219 17.89 -15.57 -0.54
C PHE A 219 18.10 -16.73 0.43
N THR A 220 17.95 -17.96 -0.04
CA THR A 220 18.35 -19.17 0.69
C THR A 220 19.77 -19.56 0.30
N THR A 221 20.77 -19.18 1.09
CA THR A 221 21.94 -20.06 1.19
C THR A 221 21.51 -21.30 1.95
N MET A 222 21.91 -22.49 1.48
CA MET A 222 21.61 -23.80 2.08
C MET A 222 21.93 -23.94 3.60
N ASP A 223 22.51 -22.92 4.25
CA ASP A 223 23.00 -22.93 5.63
C ASP A 223 22.25 -21.98 6.60
N GLN A 224 21.18 -21.32 6.17
CA GLN A 224 20.38 -20.45 7.04
C GLN A 224 18.93 -20.95 7.09
N GLY A 225 18.53 -21.45 8.26
CA GLY A 225 17.17 -21.92 8.55
C GLY A 225 16.09 -20.83 8.41
N PRO A 226 14.82 -21.12 8.75
CA PRO A 226 13.66 -20.29 8.41
C PRO A 226 13.66 -18.98 9.19
N GLY A 227 14.28 -17.96 8.60
CA GLY A 227 14.30 -16.58 9.07
C GLY A 227 14.20 -15.61 7.89
N ASP A 228 13.34 -15.92 6.92
CA ASP A 228 13.31 -15.23 5.63
C ASP A 228 12.57 -13.88 5.71
N ARG A 229 13.18 -12.91 6.40
CA ARG A 229 12.74 -11.50 6.45
C ARG A 229 12.80 -10.80 5.10
N ALA A 230 13.33 -11.48 4.08
CA ALA A 230 13.38 -11.03 2.70
C ALA A 230 12.22 -11.58 1.85
N SER A 231 11.52 -12.61 2.32
CA SER A 231 10.38 -13.23 1.63
C SER A 231 9.12 -12.39 1.71
N ILE A 232 8.44 -12.28 0.57
CA ILE A 232 7.16 -11.58 0.44
C ILE A 232 6.08 -12.60 0.09
N THR A 233 5.23 -12.89 1.07
CA THR A 233 4.09 -13.81 0.92
C THR A 233 2.76 -13.07 0.93
N SER A 234 2.67 -11.94 1.63
CA SER A 234 1.48 -11.09 1.72
C SER A 234 1.54 -9.90 0.76
N SER A 235 0.36 -9.41 0.37
CA SER A 235 0.20 -8.22 -0.46
C SER A 235 0.54 -6.92 0.30
N LEU A 236 0.46 -6.92 1.63
CA LEU A 236 0.91 -5.79 2.48
C LEU A 236 2.27 -6.07 3.13
N PRO A 237 3.09 -5.03 3.40
CA PRO A 237 4.44 -5.22 3.90
C PRO A 237 4.44 -5.45 5.42
N SER A 238 5.24 -6.42 5.86
CA SER A 238 5.50 -6.67 7.29
C SER A 238 6.50 -5.66 7.87
N ALA A 239 6.29 -5.20 9.11
CA ALA A 239 7.27 -4.38 9.83
C ALA A 239 8.56 -5.15 10.19
N GLY A 240 8.56 -6.46 9.97
CA GLY A 240 9.71 -7.31 10.14
C GLY A 240 10.60 -7.45 8.89
N LEU A 241 10.29 -6.82 7.74
CA LEU A 241 11.14 -6.96 6.57
C LEU A 241 12.56 -6.42 6.83
N ASP A 242 13.57 -7.03 6.21
CA ASP A 242 14.93 -6.49 6.14
C ASP A 242 15.11 -5.61 4.89
N SER A 243 16.34 -5.14 4.61
CA SER A 243 16.58 -4.28 3.45
C SER A 243 16.32 -5.00 2.12
N LEU A 244 16.59 -6.31 2.03
CA LEU A 244 16.30 -7.11 0.83
C LEU A 244 14.78 -7.30 0.67
N GLY A 245 14.07 -7.60 1.75
CA GLY A 245 12.61 -7.71 1.78
C GLY A 245 11.93 -6.41 1.39
N LEU A 246 12.38 -5.28 1.92
CA LEU A 246 11.90 -3.96 1.51
C LEU A 246 12.10 -3.72 0.01
N ARG A 247 13.29 -4.03 -0.52
CA ARG A 247 13.55 -3.91 -1.96
C ARG A 247 12.65 -4.85 -2.77
N ASN A 248 12.48 -6.10 -2.36
CA ASN A 248 11.63 -7.07 -3.04
C ASN A 248 10.16 -6.61 -3.06
N TYR A 249 9.65 -6.18 -1.91
CA TYR A 249 8.28 -5.70 -1.78
C TYR A 249 8.04 -4.48 -2.68
N PHE A 250 8.86 -3.43 -2.58
CA PHE A 250 8.61 -2.20 -3.33
C PHE A 250 8.93 -2.34 -4.83
N ARG A 251 9.90 -3.19 -5.21
CA ARG A 251 10.18 -3.50 -6.61
C ARG A 251 9.00 -4.16 -7.30
N ARG A 252 8.25 -5.02 -6.61
CA ARG A 252 7.02 -5.65 -7.16
C ARG A 252 5.93 -4.60 -7.49
N LEU A 253 6.00 -3.43 -6.87
CA LEU A 253 5.12 -2.28 -7.12
C LEU A 253 5.68 -1.31 -8.17
N GLY A 254 6.82 -1.64 -8.81
CA GLY A 254 7.48 -0.77 -9.79
C GLY A 254 8.19 0.46 -9.18
N LEU A 255 8.50 0.40 -7.88
CA LEU A 255 9.15 1.49 -7.16
C LEU A 255 10.66 1.27 -7.03
N THR A 256 11.42 2.36 -7.20
CA THR A 256 12.87 2.40 -6.99
C THR A 256 13.21 2.47 -5.50
N GLU A 257 14.48 2.21 -5.14
CA GLU A 257 14.97 2.37 -3.76
C GLU A 257 14.78 3.80 -3.22
N SER A 258 14.96 4.81 -4.09
CA SER A 258 14.71 6.20 -3.70
C SER A 258 13.23 6.48 -3.40
N GLU A 259 12.31 5.81 -4.09
CA GLU A 259 10.86 5.97 -3.90
C GLU A 259 10.37 5.20 -2.68
N LEU A 260 10.89 3.99 -2.46
CA LEU A 260 10.77 3.24 -1.20
C LEU A 260 11.12 4.14 -0.01
N VAL A 261 12.35 4.68 -0.01
CA VAL A 261 12.85 5.46 1.14
C VAL A 261 12.04 6.75 1.31
N ALA A 262 11.59 7.37 0.22
CA ALA A 262 10.70 8.52 0.30
C ALA A 262 9.36 8.13 0.95
N LEU A 263 8.70 7.06 0.51
CA LEU A 263 7.44 6.61 1.09
C LEU A 263 7.57 6.24 2.58
N SER A 264 8.70 5.65 3.00
CA SER A 264 8.99 5.43 4.43
C SER A 264 9.03 6.73 5.24
N GLY A 265 9.35 7.87 4.62
CA GLY A 265 9.26 9.20 5.22
C GLY A 265 7.86 9.60 5.69
N ALA A 266 6.80 8.91 5.23
CA ALA A 266 5.46 9.08 5.80
C ALA A 266 5.38 8.70 7.29
N HIS A 267 6.38 7.99 7.84
CA HIS A 267 6.48 7.77 9.29
C HIS A 267 6.87 9.05 10.06
N ASP A 268 7.14 10.19 9.40
CA ASP A 268 7.09 11.49 10.08
C ASP A 268 5.66 11.80 10.56
N LEU A 269 4.65 11.25 9.87
CA LEU A 269 3.25 11.32 10.24
C LEU A 269 2.78 10.04 10.97
N GLY A 270 1.91 10.26 11.95
CA GLY A 270 1.11 9.18 12.51
C GLY A 270 1.76 8.46 13.68
N ARG A 271 1.03 7.46 14.17
CA ARG A 271 1.31 6.79 15.44
C ARG A 271 1.10 5.29 15.34
N HIS A 272 1.71 4.57 16.26
CA HIS A 272 1.49 3.15 16.44
C HIS A 272 0.83 2.83 17.78
N VAL A 273 0.05 1.76 17.78
CA VAL A 273 -0.59 1.24 18.99
C VAL A 273 0.48 0.82 19.97
N THR A 274 0.36 1.30 21.21
CA THR A 274 1.17 0.82 22.32
C THR A 274 0.31 0.03 23.30
N LEU A 275 0.97 -0.79 24.11
CA LEU A 275 0.32 -1.45 25.24
C LEU A 275 0.28 -0.56 26.49
N LEU A 276 0.81 0.67 26.42
CA LEU A 276 0.85 1.60 27.54
C LEU A 276 -0.58 2.06 27.87
N GLY A 277 -0.93 1.97 29.15
CA GLY A 277 -2.27 2.35 29.65
C GLY A 277 -3.39 1.38 29.24
N MET A 278 -3.09 0.30 28.50
CA MET A 278 -4.10 -0.65 28.06
C MET A 278 -4.74 -1.39 29.24
N ARG A 279 -6.06 -1.60 29.18
CA ARG A 279 -6.81 -2.27 30.25
C ARG A 279 -6.35 -3.72 30.41
N LYS A 280 -6.44 -4.27 31.64
CA LYS A 280 -5.97 -5.63 31.95
C LYS A 280 -6.68 -6.73 31.17
N ASP A 281 -7.98 -6.57 30.90
CA ASP A 281 -8.76 -7.46 30.03
C ASP A 281 -8.19 -7.47 28.61
N CYS A 282 -7.90 -6.30 28.05
CA CYS A 282 -7.25 -6.15 26.75
C CYS A 282 -5.82 -6.71 26.71
N LEU A 283 -5.06 -6.63 27.81
CA LEU A 283 -3.73 -7.23 27.89
C LEU A 283 -3.78 -8.76 28.00
N ARG A 284 -4.88 -9.32 28.50
CA ARG A 284 -5.10 -10.78 28.57
C ARG A 284 -5.47 -11.33 27.21
N ASP A 285 -6.34 -10.62 26.48
CA ASP A 285 -6.76 -10.96 25.13
C ASP A 285 -6.77 -9.68 24.27
N LEU A 286 -5.73 -9.53 23.43
CA LEU A 286 -5.55 -8.37 22.55
C LEU A 286 -6.49 -8.45 21.36
N THR A 287 -7.78 -8.25 21.62
CA THR A 287 -8.80 -8.18 20.59
C THR A 287 -8.58 -6.97 19.67
N ARG A 288 -9.21 -7.02 18.49
CA ARG A 288 -9.23 -5.89 17.56
C ARG A 288 -9.72 -4.60 18.22
N ALA A 289 -10.85 -4.66 18.92
CA ALA A 289 -11.44 -3.51 19.61
C ALA A 289 -10.47 -2.89 20.63
N CYS A 290 -9.76 -3.72 21.40
CA CYS A 290 -8.75 -3.25 22.34
C CYS A 290 -7.60 -2.46 21.70
N LEU A 291 -7.19 -2.85 20.49
CA LEU A 291 -6.13 -2.15 19.75
C LEU A 291 -6.66 -0.87 19.07
N GLU A 292 -7.91 -0.87 18.62
CA GLU A 292 -8.57 0.30 18.02
C GLU A 292 -8.91 1.38 19.05
N ASP A 293 -9.16 0.97 20.28
CA ASP A 293 -9.40 1.83 21.45
C ASP A 293 -8.18 1.95 22.35
N ALA A 294 -6.99 1.66 21.82
CA ALA A 294 -5.75 1.82 22.55
C ALA A 294 -5.64 3.26 23.09
N PRO A 295 -5.45 3.44 24.41
CA PRO A 295 -5.51 4.76 25.03
C PRO A 295 -4.29 5.62 24.72
N VAL A 296 -3.19 4.98 24.30
CA VAL A 296 -1.93 5.65 23.95
C VAL A 296 -1.47 5.18 22.58
N LEU A 297 -1.41 6.14 21.66
CA LEU A 297 -0.81 6.01 20.35
C LEU A 297 0.54 6.75 20.35
N TRP A 298 1.62 6.08 19.97
CA TRP A 298 2.97 6.64 20.03
C TRP A 298 3.49 6.99 18.64
N PRO A 299 3.96 8.22 18.39
CA PRO A 299 4.48 8.60 17.09
C PRO A 299 5.88 8.05 16.84
N PHE A 300 6.27 7.88 15.57
CA PHE A 300 7.63 7.43 15.24
C PHE A 300 8.67 8.52 15.54
N VAL A 301 8.32 9.78 15.32
CA VAL A 301 9.06 10.97 15.75
C VAL A 301 8.13 11.80 16.62
N THR A 302 8.53 12.13 17.86
CA THR A 302 7.61 12.80 18.81
C THR A 302 7.46 14.29 18.59
N LYS A 303 8.44 14.93 17.97
CA LYS A 303 8.38 16.36 17.65
C LYS A 303 7.47 16.55 16.42
N ASP A 304 6.45 17.40 16.55
CA ASP A 304 5.45 17.76 15.52
C ASP A 304 4.91 16.56 14.72
N PRO A 305 4.28 15.55 15.36
CA PRO A 305 3.90 14.27 14.73
C PRO A 305 2.73 14.35 13.71
N ASP A 306 2.24 15.57 13.46
CA ASP A 306 1.14 15.90 12.57
C ASP A 306 1.56 16.79 11.40
N THR A 307 2.85 17.13 11.31
CA THR A 307 3.44 17.90 10.22
C THR A 307 4.40 17.00 9.45
N LEU A 308 4.22 16.89 8.13
CA LEU A 308 5.13 16.14 7.27
C LEU A 308 6.33 17.02 6.92
N SER A 309 7.50 16.58 7.34
CA SER A 309 8.78 17.22 7.07
C SER A 309 9.84 16.16 6.75
N ASN A 310 11.09 16.58 6.53
CA ASN A 310 12.19 15.63 6.41
C ASN A 310 12.77 15.17 7.78
N ARG A 311 12.13 15.53 8.89
CA ARG A 311 12.62 15.27 10.26
C ARG A 311 12.77 13.80 10.57
N TYR A 312 11.87 12.95 10.10
CA TYR A 312 12.01 11.49 10.12
C TYR A 312 13.42 11.04 9.73
N PHE A 313 13.95 11.53 8.60
CA PHE A 313 15.26 11.13 8.12
C PHE A 313 16.38 11.69 9.00
N ALA A 314 16.28 12.94 9.45
CA ALA A 314 17.28 13.54 10.35
C ALA A 314 17.34 12.81 11.71
N THR A 315 16.18 12.51 12.30
CA THR A 315 16.04 11.77 13.56
C THR A 315 16.53 10.33 13.40
N LEU A 316 16.24 9.66 12.27
CA LEU A 316 16.72 8.31 12.00
C LEU A 316 18.25 8.23 11.88
N LEU A 317 18.89 9.26 11.30
CA LEU A 317 20.35 9.35 11.25
C LEU A 317 20.97 9.59 12.63
N ARG A 318 20.37 10.45 13.46
CA ARG A 318 20.77 10.64 14.86
C ARG A 318 20.59 9.36 15.66
N TRP A 319 19.48 8.65 15.47
CA TRP A 319 19.23 7.36 16.09
C TRP A 319 20.32 6.36 15.75
N ASN A 320 20.73 6.28 14.48
CA ASN A 320 21.80 5.38 14.04
C ASN A 320 23.15 5.70 14.70
N LYS A 321 23.39 6.97 15.05
CA LYS A 321 24.58 7.42 15.77
C LYS A 321 24.45 7.33 17.30
N ARG A 322 23.29 6.88 17.82
CA ARG A 322 22.96 6.87 19.25
C ARG A 322 22.92 8.28 19.87
N GLU A 323 22.50 9.27 19.09
CA GLU A 323 22.42 10.69 19.45
C GLU A 323 20.96 11.14 19.71
N ILE A 324 20.10 10.23 20.17
CA ILE A 324 18.70 10.51 20.49
C ILE A 324 18.42 10.36 21.98
N GLU A 325 17.45 11.13 22.47
CA GLU A 325 16.95 11.01 23.83
C GLU A 325 15.87 9.91 23.94
N ARG A 326 15.68 9.39 25.16
CA ARG A 326 14.61 8.42 25.41
C ARG A 326 13.25 9.07 25.13
N GLY A 327 12.49 8.46 24.23
CA GLY A 327 11.16 8.95 23.84
C GLY A 327 11.18 9.95 22.69
N GLU A 328 12.35 10.31 22.16
CA GLU A 328 12.43 11.19 20.97
C GLU A 328 11.87 10.50 19.71
N ALA A 329 12.11 9.20 19.59
CA ALA A 329 11.64 8.39 18.46
C ALA A 329 11.35 6.95 18.87
N SER A 330 10.53 6.27 18.08
CA SER A 330 10.21 4.84 18.24
C SER A 330 10.08 4.20 16.86
N PHE A 331 11.24 3.81 16.31
CA PHE A 331 11.38 3.22 14.98
C PHE A 331 11.12 1.71 14.98
N ILE A 332 10.55 1.20 13.89
CA ILE A 332 10.32 -0.23 13.66
C ILE A 332 11.48 -0.85 12.86
N PRO A 333 11.61 -2.19 12.81
CA PRO A 333 12.75 -2.83 12.15
C PRO A 333 12.96 -2.41 10.69
N THR A 334 11.90 -2.12 9.94
CA THR A 334 12.01 -1.62 8.57
C THR A 334 12.55 -0.20 8.46
N ASP A 335 12.30 0.69 9.44
CA ASP A 335 12.94 2.03 9.48
C ASP A 335 14.44 1.88 9.73
N VAL A 336 14.81 1.01 10.68
CA VAL A 336 16.20 0.71 11.02
C VAL A 336 16.96 0.16 9.80
N ALA A 337 16.32 -0.70 9.01
CA ALA A 337 16.91 -1.23 7.78
C ALA A 337 17.34 -0.14 6.78
N LEU A 338 16.68 1.03 6.79
CA LEU A 338 17.02 2.14 5.88
C LEU A 338 18.38 2.79 6.19
N VAL A 339 18.88 2.66 7.42
CA VAL A 339 20.17 3.27 7.85
C VAL A 339 21.26 2.26 8.17
N VAL A 340 20.91 0.99 8.27
CA VAL A 340 21.86 -0.13 8.36
C VAL A 340 22.37 -0.53 6.98
N ASP A 341 21.52 -0.50 5.96
CA ASP A 341 21.90 -0.77 4.57
C ASP A 341 22.47 0.48 3.89
N ASP A 342 23.74 0.45 3.46
CA ASP A 342 24.40 1.62 2.85
C ASP A 342 23.73 2.10 1.56
N GLY A 343 23.13 1.18 0.80
CA GLY A 343 22.38 1.48 -0.42
C GLY A 343 21.12 2.28 -0.15
N LEU A 344 20.38 1.96 0.91
CA LEU A 344 19.20 2.72 1.33
C LEU A 344 19.60 4.01 2.08
N LYS A 345 20.64 3.94 2.92
CA LYS A 345 21.12 5.05 3.76
C LYS A 345 21.52 6.27 2.95
N ARG A 346 22.08 6.10 1.76
CA ARG A 346 22.41 7.23 0.88
C ARG A 346 21.19 8.10 0.55
N HIS A 347 20.00 7.49 0.41
CA HIS A 347 18.75 8.20 0.16
C HIS A 347 18.22 8.88 1.43
N VAL A 348 18.35 8.22 2.60
CA VAL A 348 18.04 8.83 3.90
C VAL A 348 18.88 10.10 4.11
N VAL A 349 20.18 10.04 3.85
CA VAL A 349 21.09 11.19 3.95
C VAL A 349 20.70 12.31 2.98
N ALA A 350 20.32 11.97 1.75
CA ALA A 350 19.89 12.96 0.77
C ALA A 350 18.61 13.69 1.21
N PHE A 351 17.60 12.96 1.67
CA PHE A 351 16.33 13.53 2.12
C PHE A 351 16.46 14.32 3.42
N ALA A 352 17.28 13.87 4.37
CA ALA A 352 17.57 14.63 5.59
C ALA A 352 18.23 16.00 5.30
N LYS A 353 18.94 16.14 4.18
CA LYS A 353 19.61 17.39 3.77
C LYS A 353 18.74 18.29 2.89
N ASP A 354 17.83 17.70 2.11
CA ASP A 354 17.00 18.41 1.13
C ASP A 354 15.55 17.94 1.21
N GLU A 355 14.74 18.70 1.95
CA GLU A 355 13.30 18.45 2.09
C GLU A 355 12.56 18.60 0.76
N LYS A 356 12.99 19.52 -0.11
CA LYS A 356 12.36 19.68 -1.42
C LYS A 356 12.59 18.44 -2.28
N LEU A 357 13.78 17.82 -2.19
CA LEU A 357 14.06 16.54 -2.86
C LEU A 357 13.20 15.41 -2.28
N PHE A 358 13.07 15.34 -0.95
CA PHE A 358 12.17 14.39 -0.30
C PHE A 358 10.73 14.55 -0.83
N PHE A 359 10.17 15.74 -0.75
CA PHE A 359 8.80 16.03 -1.17
C PHE A 359 8.56 15.75 -2.65
N ARG A 360 9.50 16.12 -3.55
CA ARG A 360 9.41 15.77 -4.97
C ARG A 360 9.34 14.25 -5.17
N ARG A 361 10.20 13.50 -4.47
CA ARG A 361 10.25 12.05 -4.62
C ARG A 361 9.02 11.38 -4.00
N PHE A 362 8.58 11.83 -2.83
CA PHE A 362 7.38 11.36 -2.15
C PHE A 362 6.15 11.52 -3.04
N ARG A 363 5.94 12.73 -3.60
CA ARG A 363 4.87 13.03 -4.55
C ARG A 363 4.86 12.03 -5.71
N THR A 364 6.00 11.84 -6.39
CA THR A 364 6.06 10.94 -7.55
C THR A 364 5.83 9.48 -7.18
N ALA A 365 6.30 9.04 -6.01
CA ALA A 365 6.11 7.68 -5.52
C ALA A 365 4.64 7.41 -5.18
N TYR A 366 3.98 8.35 -4.49
CA TYR A 366 2.56 8.26 -4.18
C TYR A 366 1.72 8.21 -5.46
N GLN A 367 1.99 9.09 -6.43
CA GLN A 367 1.32 9.09 -7.73
C GLN A 367 1.45 7.74 -8.44
N LYS A 368 2.65 7.15 -8.48
CA LYS A 368 2.86 5.81 -9.07
C LYS A 368 1.99 4.72 -8.44
N LEU A 369 1.79 4.78 -7.12
CA LEU A 369 0.95 3.82 -6.41
C LEU A 369 -0.52 4.01 -6.76
N VAL A 370 -1.04 5.23 -6.66
CA VAL A 370 -2.49 5.43 -6.80
C VAL A 370 -2.95 5.50 -8.25
N ASP A 371 -2.13 5.99 -9.19
CA ASP A 371 -2.53 6.16 -10.59
C ASP A 371 -2.60 4.83 -11.36
N SER A 372 -2.24 3.71 -10.75
CA SER A 372 -2.16 2.39 -11.40
C SER A 372 -3.48 1.89 -12.01
N THR A 373 -4.59 2.30 -11.41
CA THR A 373 -5.96 1.86 -11.69
C THR A 373 -6.83 3.03 -12.16
N ALA A 374 -6.26 4.24 -12.24
CA ALA A 374 -6.94 5.43 -12.68
C ALA A 374 -7.05 5.45 -14.20
N SER A 375 -8.19 5.91 -14.72
CA SER A 375 -8.42 6.03 -16.16
C SER A 375 -8.19 7.46 -16.66
N SER A 376 -8.51 8.50 -15.86
CA SER A 376 -8.48 9.91 -16.31
C SER A 376 -7.10 10.34 -16.82
N GLN A 377 -7.04 11.22 -17.82
CA GLN A 377 -5.77 11.80 -18.25
C GLN A 377 -5.31 12.92 -17.31
N SER A 378 -6.27 13.72 -16.86
CA SER A 378 -6.10 14.88 -16.00
C SER A 378 -5.67 14.47 -14.59
N ARG A 379 -5.02 15.40 -13.89
CA ARG A 379 -4.70 15.25 -12.47
C ARG A 379 -5.38 16.36 -11.69
N PHE A 380 -6.06 15.97 -10.63
CA PHE A 380 -6.88 16.83 -9.78
C PHE A 380 -6.23 17.01 -8.43
#